data_AF-A0A831T8D6-F1
#
_entry.id   AF-A0A831T8D6-F1
#
_cell.length_a   1.000
_cell.length_b   1.000
_cell.length_c   1.000
_cell.angle_alpha   90.00
_cell.angle_beta   90.00
_cell.angle_gamma   90.00
#
_symmetry.space_group_name_H-M   'P 1'
#
loop_
_entity.id
_entity.type
_entity.pdbx_description
1 polymer ?
#
loop_
_entity_poly.entity_id
_entity_poly.type
_entity_poly.pdbx_seq_one_letter_code
_entity_poly.pdbx_strand_id
1 'polypeptide(L)'
;MQRVLIWLLLVPLFAGQLLAYQSRTKAVPPPDLAIPEPQVMERRFPLSSVSEVQVENRGGRILIEVWDKAEALLEAVRPSTPIRESELRIRSERAKLTVNCRPLDETKGIDLHLSIPRGVALKLKSDEGTVQVHGQVAAVAVETVTANVHLDVPLDNADMDLLWEEGMARYSGPKLERIPRPAMTIRPGTPMGSRIPGQPLPVNLRGRRGNGDIKLRVRTLNGWVELGSWLMSDRVTMGGDGPQPLSHAAQVIARSKFGSMGQAIRRIEPRLKEIPESTDAGPGSPPVAVDAKSEEDSVKLGTQIVNLNVSVYDKNGRPVPGLTADDFRVEEDATQQEISHFAPSTTAFNLVLLLDASGSTRSKFDLVRNAALKFIDAVGAQDKVGIVLFARDVTVVSPLTDDRDRLRSLINNMQPPLGGTSFYDALAYVLIEELGKVRGQRNAVVVITDGRDNSIGSDEAGLRDPSRRPGSVLPFSNLLLGVLESDAIVYPVFLSNESELSTAMASSALSRIKRETEIAEKQLRQLAEVSGGTLFRAARLEDIEGVYGKIAAELRTIYSLAYSPSNSVLDGSWRQIKVKTSRPDTVVRTRRGYFAK
;
A
#
# COMPACT_ATOMS: atom_id res chain seq x y z
N MET A 1 -74.72 3.04 -25.25
CA MET A 1 -73.33 3.25 -25.70
C MET A 1 -72.36 2.93 -24.56
N GLN A 2 -72.28 1.66 -24.16
CA GLN A 2 -71.66 1.24 -22.89
C GLN A 2 -70.73 0.04 -23.10
N ARG A 3 -69.89 0.09 -24.14
CA ARG A 3 -68.97 -1.00 -24.52
C ARG A 3 -67.58 -0.56 -25.04
N VAL A 4 -67.16 0.68 -24.79
CA VAL A 4 -65.80 1.15 -25.16
C VAL A 4 -64.95 1.57 -23.93
N LEU A 5 -65.52 1.59 -22.72
CA LEU A 5 -64.83 2.12 -21.53
C LEU A 5 -64.14 1.09 -20.62
N ILE A 6 -64.02 -0.18 -21.04
CA ILE A 6 -63.45 -1.26 -20.20
C ILE A 6 -62.00 -1.61 -20.58
N TRP A 7 -61.49 -1.13 -21.72
CA TRP A 7 -60.11 -1.41 -22.15
C TRP A 7 -59.06 -0.36 -21.74
N LEU A 8 -59.46 0.73 -21.08
CA LEU A 8 -58.55 1.82 -20.65
C LEU A 8 -58.29 1.89 -19.13
N LEU A 9 -58.82 0.94 -18.35
CA LEU A 9 -58.65 0.90 -16.88
C LEU A 9 -57.84 -0.30 -16.36
N LEU A 10 -57.31 -1.15 -17.24
CA LEU A 10 -56.50 -2.33 -16.86
C LEU A 10 -55.00 -2.21 -17.18
N VAL A 11 -54.54 -1.06 -17.68
CA VAL A 11 -53.12 -0.87 -18.07
C VAL A 11 -52.19 -0.33 -16.95
N PRO A 12 -52.63 0.33 -15.84
CA PRO A 12 -51.66 0.76 -14.82
C PRO A 12 -51.39 -0.25 -13.69
N LEU A 13 -52.11 -1.38 -13.61
CA LEU A 13 -51.95 -2.34 -12.50
C LEU A 13 -50.85 -3.38 -12.71
N PHE A 14 -50.32 -3.55 -13.93
CA PHE A 14 -49.19 -4.45 -14.20
C PHE A 14 -47.82 -3.73 -14.31
N ALA A 15 -47.79 -2.40 -14.47
CA ALA A 15 -46.54 -1.64 -14.52
C ALA A 15 -45.94 -1.37 -13.12
N GLY A 16 -46.78 -1.32 -12.08
CA GLY A 16 -46.35 -1.09 -10.70
C GLY A 16 -45.76 -2.32 -9.99
N GLN A 17 -46.01 -3.54 -10.51
CA GLN A 17 -45.44 -4.78 -9.94
C GLN A 17 -44.19 -5.28 -10.67
N LEU A 18 -43.88 -4.80 -11.88
CA LEU A 18 -42.59 -5.09 -12.53
C LEU A 18 -41.45 -4.15 -12.10
N LEU A 19 -41.75 -2.92 -11.67
CA LEU A 19 -40.73 -1.97 -11.19
C LEU A 19 -40.34 -2.18 -9.71
N ALA A 20 -41.08 -3.01 -8.97
CA ALA A 20 -40.74 -3.41 -7.61
C ALA A 20 -39.86 -4.67 -7.53
N TYR A 21 -39.48 -5.27 -8.66
CA TYR A 21 -38.64 -6.49 -8.70
C TYR A 21 -37.14 -6.21 -8.93
N GLN A 22 -36.73 -4.94 -9.10
CA GLN A 22 -35.31 -4.57 -9.33
C GLN A 22 -34.68 -3.68 -8.25
N SER A 23 -35.27 -3.55 -7.07
CA SER A 23 -34.53 -3.07 -5.90
C SER A 23 -33.97 -4.24 -5.09
N ARG A 24 -33.09 -5.06 -5.70
CA ARG A 24 -32.14 -5.83 -4.90
C ARG A 24 -31.28 -4.78 -4.18
N THR A 25 -31.47 -4.64 -2.87
CA THR A 25 -30.53 -3.95 -1.99
C THR A 25 -29.13 -4.45 -2.33
N LYS A 26 -28.28 -3.57 -2.90
CA LYS A 26 -26.88 -3.90 -3.17
C LYS A 26 -26.28 -4.48 -1.89
N ALA A 27 -25.67 -5.65 -1.97
CA ALA A 27 -25.01 -6.24 -0.82
C ALA A 27 -23.96 -5.23 -0.34
N VAL A 28 -23.97 -4.90 0.95
CA VAL A 28 -22.98 -4.01 1.55
C VAL A 28 -21.81 -4.90 2.02
N PRO A 29 -20.55 -4.57 1.70
CA PRO A 29 -19.44 -5.31 2.24
C PRO A 29 -19.52 -5.26 3.77
N PRO A 30 -19.28 -6.38 4.47
CA PRO A 30 -19.36 -6.40 5.92
C PRO A 30 -18.34 -5.39 6.50
N PRO A 31 -18.61 -4.77 7.67
CA PRO A 31 -17.88 -3.58 8.14
C PRO A 31 -16.36 -3.74 8.25
N ASP A 32 -15.89 -4.97 8.46
CA ASP A 32 -14.49 -5.37 8.54
C ASP A 32 -13.81 -5.53 7.16
N LEU A 33 -14.60 -5.73 6.10
CA LEU A 33 -14.20 -5.80 4.69
C LEU A 33 -14.62 -4.57 3.88
N ALA A 34 -15.37 -3.65 4.48
CA ALA A 34 -15.75 -2.41 3.86
C ALA A 34 -14.47 -1.64 3.59
N ILE A 35 -13.98 -1.76 2.35
CA ILE A 35 -12.87 -0.95 1.89
C ILE A 35 -13.41 0.46 1.87
N PRO A 36 -12.88 1.31 2.74
CA PRO A 36 -13.40 2.64 2.83
C PRO A 36 -13.07 3.34 1.53
N GLU A 37 -14.07 3.94 0.89
CA GLU A 37 -13.79 4.78 -0.27
C GLU A 37 -12.94 5.96 0.21
N PRO A 38 -11.83 6.27 -0.49
CA PRO A 38 -11.04 7.44 -0.17
C PRO A 38 -11.94 8.66 -0.22
N GLN A 39 -12.04 9.33 0.92
CA GLN A 39 -12.83 10.53 1.09
C GLN A 39 -12.00 11.68 0.52
N VAL A 40 -12.52 12.26 -0.55
CA VAL A 40 -11.89 13.39 -1.24
C VAL A 40 -12.72 14.64 -0.96
N MET A 41 -12.06 15.68 -0.45
CA MET A 41 -12.65 17.01 -0.35
C MET A 41 -11.93 17.93 -1.34
N GLU A 42 -12.65 18.35 -2.38
CA GLU A 42 -12.14 19.26 -3.40
C GLU A 42 -12.54 20.71 -3.13
N ARG A 43 -11.61 21.64 -3.38
CA ARG A 43 -11.87 23.09 -3.39
C ARG A 43 -11.11 23.75 -4.52
N ARG A 44 -11.83 24.54 -5.33
CA ARG A 44 -11.24 25.35 -6.42
C ARG A 44 -11.17 26.81 -6.04
N PHE A 45 -10.10 27.47 -6.47
CA PHE A 45 -9.85 28.88 -6.21
C PHE A 45 -9.48 29.58 -7.52
N PRO A 46 -10.18 30.64 -7.93
CA PRO A 46 -9.75 31.45 -9.06
C PRO A 46 -8.44 32.17 -8.68
N LEU A 47 -7.35 31.94 -9.42
CA LEU A 47 -6.00 32.38 -9.03
C LEU A 47 -5.40 33.46 -9.94
N SER A 48 -6.21 34.21 -10.70
CA SER A 48 -5.70 35.31 -11.53
C SER A 48 -4.94 36.39 -10.74
N SER A 49 -5.00 36.37 -9.40
CA SER A 49 -4.28 37.29 -8.51
C SER A 49 -3.38 36.63 -7.45
N VAL A 50 -3.26 35.30 -7.37
CA VAL A 50 -2.52 34.66 -6.26
C VAL A 50 -1.04 34.48 -6.59
N SER A 51 -0.20 35.12 -5.78
CA SER A 51 1.25 35.08 -5.88
C SER A 51 1.91 34.25 -4.78
N GLU A 52 1.18 33.90 -3.71
CA GLU A 52 1.70 33.12 -2.58
C GLU A 52 0.70 32.04 -2.12
N VAL A 53 1.18 30.83 -1.91
CA VAL A 53 0.44 29.73 -1.27
C VAL A 53 1.20 29.29 -0.03
N GLN A 54 0.49 29.23 1.09
CA GLN A 54 0.98 28.72 2.36
C GLN A 54 0.22 27.46 2.77
N VAL A 55 0.94 26.37 3.01
CA VAL A 55 0.37 25.09 3.46
C VAL A 55 1.01 24.67 4.76
N GLU A 56 0.20 24.37 5.77
CA GLU A 56 0.62 23.67 6.99
C GLU A 56 -0.14 22.35 7.07
N ASN A 57 0.57 21.24 6.94
CA ASN A 57 0.04 19.89 7.13
C ASN A 57 1.04 19.09 7.97
N ARG A 58 0.76 18.96 9.26
CA ARG A 58 1.75 18.40 10.19
C ARG A 58 1.96 16.91 10.00
N GLY A 59 0.88 16.15 9.74
CA GLY A 59 0.87 14.69 9.76
C GLY A 59 0.71 13.98 8.42
N GLY A 60 0.21 14.67 7.40
CA GLY A 60 -0.04 14.11 6.07
C GLY A 60 0.95 14.61 5.02
N ARG A 61 0.90 14.00 3.83
CA ARG A 61 1.72 14.42 2.69
C ARG A 61 1.29 15.80 2.19
N ILE A 62 2.26 16.55 1.66
CA ILE A 62 2.01 17.76 0.89
C ILE A 62 2.56 17.52 -0.51
N LEU A 63 1.69 17.61 -1.49
CA LEU A 63 2.04 17.54 -2.89
C LEU A 63 1.60 18.83 -3.58
N ILE A 64 2.53 19.49 -4.25
CA ILE A 64 2.27 20.63 -5.09
C ILE A 64 2.62 20.27 -6.54
N GLU A 65 1.67 20.47 -7.46
CA GLU A 65 1.86 20.27 -8.90
C GLU A 65 1.59 21.59 -9.61
N VAL A 66 2.52 22.06 -10.45
CA VAL A 66 2.30 23.24 -11.28
C VAL A 66 1.64 22.85 -12.60
N TRP A 67 0.52 23.52 -12.94
CA TRP A 67 -0.25 23.27 -14.15
C TRP A 67 -0.55 24.55 -14.96
N ASP A 68 -1.08 24.37 -16.17
CA ASP A 68 -1.31 25.46 -17.13
C ASP A 68 -2.70 26.12 -16.98
N LYS A 69 -3.37 25.91 -15.85
CA LYS A 69 -4.67 26.54 -15.55
C LYS A 69 -4.52 27.77 -14.66
N ALA A 70 -5.34 28.79 -14.88
CA ALA A 70 -5.39 30.00 -14.05
C ALA A 70 -6.24 29.84 -12.77
N GLU A 71 -6.26 28.63 -12.21
CA GLU A 71 -6.96 28.28 -10.97
C GLU A 71 -6.07 27.39 -10.09
N ALA A 72 -6.36 27.33 -8.80
CA ALA A 72 -5.84 26.28 -7.93
C ALA A 72 -6.93 25.29 -7.64
N LEU A 73 -6.53 24.04 -7.54
CA LEU A 73 -7.33 22.95 -7.02
C LEU A 73 -6.62 22.40 -5.80
N LEU A 74 -7.31 22.40 -4.66
CA LEU A 74 -6.94 21.62 -3.49
C LEU A 74 -7.79 20.34 -3.49
N GLU A 75 -7.14 19.20 -3.47
CA GLU A 75 -7.73 17.90 -3.17
C GLU A 75 -7.17 17.42 -1.83
N ALA A 76 -8.01 17.36 -0.82
CA ALA A 76 -7.67 16.73 0.45
C ALA A 76 -8.17 15.28 0.44
N VAL A 77 -7.30 14.32 0.71
CA VAL A 77 -7.59 12.90 0.58
C VAL A 77 -7.36 12.20 1.91
N ARG A 78 -8.35 11.41 2.34
CA ARG A 78 -8.25 10.54 3.50
C ARG A 78 -8.79 9.15 3.16
N PRO A 79 -8.13 8.05 3.54
CA PRO A 79 -8.54 6.71 3.10
C PRO A 79 -9.96 6.31 3.48
N SER A 80 -10.48 6.72 4.65
CA SER A 80 -11.63 6.00 5.20
C SER A 80 -12.69 6.77 5.98
N THR A 81 -12.38 7.95 6.48
CA THR A 81 -13.33 8.73 7.26
C THR A 81 -13.59 10.06 6.58
N PRO A 82 -14.86 10.55 6.54
CA PRO A 82 -15.17 11.82 5.92
C PRO A 82 -14.27 12.94 6.46
N ILE A 83 -13.80 13.80 5.56
CA ILE A 83 -13.03 14.99 5.93
C ILE A 83 -14.04 16.08 6.27
N ARG A 84 -13.96 16.61 7.50
CA ARG A 84 -14.84 17.71 7.94
C ARG A 84 -14.23 19.05 7.56
N GLU A 85 -15.06 20.03 7.23
CA GLU A 85 -14.58 21.39 6.92
C GLU A 85 -13.76 22.01 8.06
N SER A 86 -14.07 21.66 9.32
CA SER A 86 -13.32 22.11 10.49
C SER A 86 -11.85 21.66 10.51
N GLU A 87 -11.53 20.56 9.83
CA GLU A 87 -10.18 19.99 9.73
C GLU A 87 -9.31 20.75 8.73
N LEU A 88 -9.92 21.54 7.83
CA LEU A 88 -9.24 22.27 6.76
C LEU A 88 -9.62 23.74 6.82
N ARG A 89 -8.80 24.53 7.50
CA ARG A 89 -8.96 25.98 7.56
C ARG A 89 -8.31 26.60 6.33
N ILE A 90 -9.13 26.95 5.35
CA ILE A 90 -8.69 27.56 4.10
C ILE A 90 -9.06 29.04 4.10
N ARG A 91 -8.10 29.91 3.77
CA ARG A 91 -8.32 31.36 3.63
C ARG A 91 -7.70 31.84 2.32
N SER A 92 -8.48 32.60 1.56
CA SER A 92 -8.00 33.29 0.36
C SER A 92 -8.16 34.79 0.57
N GLU A 93 -7.03 35.48 0.74
CA GLU A 93 -7.01 36.93 1.02
C GLU A 93 -6.07 37.61 0.03
N ARG A 94 -6.58 38.56 -0.74
CA ARG A 94 -5.84 39.30 -1.78
C ARG A 94 -5.19 38.37 -2.83
N ALA A 95 -3.90 38.08 -2.63
CA ALA A 95 -3.00 37.33 -3.50
C ALA A 95 -2.40 36.12 -2.79
N LYS A 96 -2.98 35.72 -1.65
CA LYS A 96 -2.46 34.66 -0.80
C LYS A 96 -3.53 33.61 -0.48
N LEU A 97 -3.21 32.35 -0.76
CA LEU A 97 -3.98 31.19 -0.33
C LEU A 97 -3.29 30.56 0.89
N THR A 98 -4.01 30.37 1.98
CA THR A 98 -3.52 29.67 3.17
C THR A 98 -4.35 28.44 3.43
N VAL A 99 -3.71 27.28 3.54
CA VAL A 99 -4.32 25.99 3.86
C VAL A 99 -3.69 25.48 5.16
N ASN A 100 -4.50 25.38 6.22
CA ASN A 100 -4.07 24.79 7.49
C ASN A 100 -4.87 23.52 7.75
N CYS A 101 -4.19 22.39 7.72
CA CYS A 101 -4.77 21.08 7.95
C CYS A 101 -4.52 20.63 9.40
N ARG A 102 -5.61 20.36 10.11
CA ARG A 102 -5.63 19.82 11.47
C ARG A 102 -6.69 18.73 11.56
N PRO A 103 -6.30 17.47 11.32
CA PRO A 103 -7.18 16.33 11.56
C PRO A 103 -7.79 16.38 12.97
N LEU A 104 -9.07 16.01 13.11
CA LEU A 104 -9.72 15.83 14.41
C LEU A 104 -9.19 14.58 15.13
N ASP A 105 -8.78 13.61 14.33
CA ASP A 105 -8.12 12.38 14.75
C ASP A 105 -6.73 12.39 14.12
N GLU A 106 -5.71 12.69 14.92
CA GLU A 106 -4.32 12.78 14.46
C GLU A 106 -3.81 11.45 13.89
N THR A 107 -4.45 10.32 14.23
CA THR A 107 -4.16 9.00 13.66
C THR A 107 -4.69 8.79 12.24
N LYS A 108 -5.47 9.76 11.74
CA LYS A 108 -6.07 9.74 10.40
C LYS A 108 -5.62 10.98 9.64
N GLY A 109 -4.35 10.96 9.23
CA GLY A 109 -3.75 11.99 8.39
C GLY A 109 -4.60 12.33 7.16
N ILE A 110 -4.46 13.54 6.68
CA ILE A 110 -5.06 14.02 5.42
C ILE A 110 -3.91 14.35 4.49
N ASP A 111 -3.85 13.68 3.35
CA ASP A 111 -2.91 14.03 2.30
C ASP A 111 -3.47 15.23 1.51
N LEU A 112 -2.63 16.23 1.26
CA LEU A 112 -3.01 17.43 0.50
C LEU A 112 -2.32 17.43 -0.85
N HIS A 113 -3.12 17.44 -1.90
CA HIS A 113 -2.67 17.71 -3.26
C HIS A 113 -3.16 19.11 -3.67
N LEU A 114 -2.23 20.01 -4.00
CA LEU A 114 -2.54 21.30 -4.58
C LEU A 114 -1.97 21.39 -5.99
N SER A 115 -2.86 21.55 -6.97
CA SER A 115 -2.46 21.97 -8.31
C SER A 115 -2.54 23.49 -8.41
N ILE A 116 -1.46 24.15 -8.87
CA ILE A 116 -1.31 25.62 -8.86
C ILE A 116 -0.75 26.16 -10.19
N PRO A 117 -1.01 27.43 -10.55
CA PRO A 117 -0.40 28.09 -11.69
C PRO A 117 1.12 28.26 -11.54
N ARG A 118 1.79 28.49 -12.66
CA ARG A 118 3.22 28.83 -12.71
C ARG A 118 3.51 30.15 -11.96
N GLY A 119 4.72 30.26 -11.42
CA GLY A 119 5.22 31.51 -10.83
C GLY A 119 4.66 31.85 -9.44
N VAL A 120 3.97 30.92 -8.78
CA VAL A 120 3.51 31.07 -7.41
C VAL A 120 4.66 30.85 -6.42
N ALA A 121 4.71 31.63 -5.33
CA ALA A 121 5.62 31.41 -4.21
C ALA A 121 5.00 30.47 -3.16
N LEU A 122 5.78 29.52 -2.64
CA LEU A 122 5.32 28.48 -1.72
C LEU A 122 5.95 28.63 -0.33
N LYS A 123 5.12 28.48 0.70
CA LYS A 123 5.52 28.34 2.10
C LYS A 123 4.89 27.07 2.69
N LEU A 124 5.68 26.03 2.83
CA LEU A 124 5.22 24.69 3.22
C LEU A 124 5.77 24.35 4.60
N LYS A 125 4.89 23.87 5.48
CA LYS A 125 5.23 23.39 6.82
C LYS A 125 4.66 22.01 7.04
N SER A 126 5.49 21.10 7.52
CA SER A 126 5.12 19.72 7.82
C SER A 126 6.01 19.18 8.93
N ASP A 127 5.46 18.47 9.91
CA ASP A 127 6.27 17.85 10.95
C ASP A 127 6.80 16.49 10.42
N GLU A 128 5.93 15.79 9.67
CA GLU A 128 6.17 14.49 9.04
C GLU A 128 5.41 14.32 7.70
N GLY A 129 5.65 13.20 7.01
CA GLY A 129 5.14 12.97 5.65
C GLY A 129 6.13 13.45 4.59
N THR A 130 5.79 13.33 3.31
CA THR A 130 6.64 13.87 2.23
C THR A 130 6.13 15.22 1.78
N VAL A 131 7.04 16.17 1.57
CA VAL A 131 6.77 17.43 0.89
C VAL A 131 7.33 17.35 -0.52
N GLN A 132 6.46 17.40 -1.52
CA GLN A 132 6.83 17.34 -2.93
C GLN A 132 6.34 18.59 -3.66
N VAL A 133 7.20 19.17 -4.50
CA VAL A 133 6.85 20.27 -5.39
C VAL A 133 7.37 19.94 -6.78
N HIS A 134 6.48 19.95 -7.75
CA HIS A 134 6.76 19.63 -9.15
C HIS A 134 6.42 20.82 -10.05
N GLY A 135 7.40 21.27 -10.84
CA GLY A 135 7.23 22.30 -11.86
C GLY A 135 7.68 23.71 -11.45
N GLN A 136 7.45 24.69 -12.34
CA GLN A 136 8.09 26.01 -12.23
C GLN A 136 7.37 26.96 -11.27
N VAL A 137 8.04 27.26 -10.15
CA VAL A 137 7.58 28.14 -9.06
C VAL A 137 8.50 29.35 -8.90
N ALA A 138 7.99 30.44 -8.33
CA ALA A 138 8.80 31.65 -8.09
C ALA A 138 9.70 31.51 -6.85
N ALA A 139 9.21 30.81 -5.82
CA ALA A 139 9.98 30.53 -4.61
C ALA A 139 9.39 29.32 -3.89
N VAL A 140 10.23 28.57 -3.17
CA VAL A 140 9.81 27.53 -2.24
C VAL A 140 10.52 27.71 -0.92
N ALA A 141 9.76 27.82 0.17
CA ALA A 141 10.26 27.73 1.52
C ALA A 141 9.61 26.53 2.22
N VAL A 142 10.41 25.55 2.62
CA VAL A 142 9.97 24.36 3.35
C VAL A 142 10.57 24.36 4.75
N GLU A 143 9.73 24.21 5.77
CA GLU A 143 10.15 24.01 7.16
C GLU A 143 9.58 22.67 7.67
N THR A 144 10.48 21.78 8.08
CA THR A 144 10.10 20.43 8.53
C THR A 144 10.86 19.94 9.73
N VAL A 145 10.35 18.89 10.38
CA VAL A 145 11.11 18.14 11.40
C VAL A 145 11.77 16.94 10.75
N THR A 146 10.98 15.92 10.39
CA THR A 146 11.47 14.63 9.86
C THR A 146 11.06 14.37 8.41
N ALA A 147 10.21 15.22 7.84
CA ALA A 147 9.65 15.04 6.51
C ALA A 147 10.73 15.06 5.41
N ASN A 148 10.60 14.15 4.45
CA ASN A 148 11.43 14.18 3.25
C ASN A 148 10.92 15.28 2.32
N VAL A 149 11.84 16.09 1.81
CA VAL A 149 11.56 17.23 0.93
C VAL A 149 12.11 16.94 -0.46
N HIS A 150 11.26 17.10 -1.47
CA HIS A 150 11.63 16.92 -2.87
C HIS A 150 11.09 18.05 -3.72
N LEU A 151 12.00 18.84 -4.27
CA LEU A 151 11.68 19.97 -5.11
C LEU A 151 12.19 19.68 -6.52
N ASP A 152 11.31 19.14 -7.37
CA ASP A 152 11.58 19.05 -8.81
C ASP A 152 11.29 20.41 -9.45
N VAL A 153 12.29 21.28 -9.32
CA VAL A 153 12.30 22.65 -9.81
C VAL A 153 13.62 22.91 -10.55
N PRO A 154 13.62 23.71 -11.64
CA PRO A 154 14.85 24.01 -12.37
C PRO A 154 15.91 24.67 -11.48
N LEU A 155 17.13 24.12 -11.46
CA LEU A 155 18.22 24.64 -10.61
C LEU A 155 19.13 25.66 -11.29
N ASP A 156 19.04 25.82 -12.62
CA ASP A 156 19.93 26.69 -13.39
C ASP A 156 19.88 28.16 -12.99
N ASN A 157 18.77 28.57 -12.36
CA ASN A 157 18.53 29.94 -11.92
C ASN A 157 18.08 30.02 -10.46
N ALA A 158 18.61 29.14 -9.60
CA ALA A 158 18.18 29.00 -8.20
C ALA A 158 19.14 29.67 -7.19
N ASP A 159 18.57 30.36 -6.19
CA ASP A 159 19.24 30.79 -4.96
C ASP A 159 18.83 29.87 -3.81
N MET A 160 19.78 29.12 -3.27
CA MET A 160 19.56 28.00 -2.34
C MET A 160 20.05 28.34 -0.93
N ASP A 161 19.21 28.12 0.08
CA ASP A 161 19.52 28.18 1.52
C ASP A 161 19.02 26.91 2.22
N LEU A 162 19.94 26.01 2.54
CA LEU A 162 19.65 24.68 3.06
C LEU A 162 20.17 24.54 4.49
N LEU A 163 19.26 24.32 5.44
CA LEU A 163 19.56 24.19 6.86
C LEU A 163 19.11 22.82 7.37
N TRP A 164 20.08 22.05 7.87
CA TRP A 164 19.91 20.75 8.53
C TRP A 164 20.39 20.87 9.97
N GLU A 165 19.51 20.64 10.94
CA GLU A 165 19.76 21.05 12.32
C GLU A 165 20.32 19.95 13.24
N GLU A 166 20.03 18.66 12.98
CA GLU A 166 20.41 17.55 13.86
C GLU A 166 20.93 16.32 13.11
N GLY A 167 21.99 15.69 13.63
CA GLY A 167 22.59 14.48 13.05
C GLY A 167 23.70 14.75 12.02
N MET A 168 24.30 13.68 11.50
CA MET A 168 25.27 13.80 10.40
C MET A 168 24.51 13.89 9.08
N ALA A 169 24.73 14.95 8.30
CA ALA A 169 24.20 15.05 6.95
C ALA A 169 25.33 14.88 5.93
N ARG A 170 25.12 14.00 4.95
CA ARG A 170 25.92 13.91 3.73
C ARG A 170 25.35 14.87 2.70
N TYR A 171 26.23 15.48 1.93
CA TYR A 171 25.86 16.37 0.84
C TYR A 171 26.42 15.82 -0.46
N SER A 172 25.61 15.84 -1.52
CA SER A 172 26.06 15.59 -2.89
C SER A 172 25.36 16.56 -3.83
N GLY A 173 26.12 17.17 -4.73
CA GLY A 173 25.64 18.20 -5.64
C GLY A 173 26.73 19.23 -5.98
N PRO A 174 26.39 20.30 -6.72
CA PRO A 174 27.32 21.39 -7.02
C PRO A 174 27.90 22.02 -5.75
N LYS A 175 29.07 22.64 -5.83
CA LYS A 175 29.72 23.24 -4.66
C LYS A 175 28.84 24.34 -4.04
N LEU A 176 28.36 24.12 -2.81
CA LEU A 176 27.69 25.12 -1.97
C LEU A 176 28.62 25.58 -0.84
N GLU A 177 28.51 26.84 -0.45
CA GLU A 177 29.26 27.41 0.66
C GLU A 177 28.65 27.00 2.00
N ARG A 178 29.48 26.47 2.91
CA ARG A 178 29.04 26.16 4.27
C ARG A 178 29.08 27.43 5.11
N ILE A 179 27.91 27.85 5.62
CA ILE A 179 27.81 29.06 6.45
C ILE A 179 27.81 28.67 7.94
N PRO A 180 28.78 29.14 8.74
CA PRO A 180 28.74 28.97 10.18
C PRO A 180 27.51 29.67 10.76
N ARG A 181 26.55 28.91 11.28
CA ARG A 181 25.47 29.46 12.12
C ARG A 181 25.62 28.92 13.54
N PRO A 182 25.43 29.77 14.58
CA PRO A 182 25.30 29.27 15.94
C PRO A 182 24.09 28.33 16.01
N ALA A 183 24.22 27.23 16.75
CA ALA A 183 23.12 26.31 17.03
C ALA A 183 21.94 27.10 17.61
N MET A 184 20.72 26.70 17.23
CA MET A 184 19.50 27.41 17.60
C MET A 184 19.38 27.57 19.13
N THR A 185 19.07 28.79 19.59
CA THR A 185 18.65 29.03 20.97
C THR A 185 17.32 28.29 21.19
N ILE A 186 17.36 27.26 22.02
CA ILE A 186 16.19 26.46 22.41
C ILE A 186 15.15 27.39 23.05
N ARG A 187 13.87 27.22 22.70
CA ARG A 187 12.77 27.98 23.33
C ARG A 187 12.81 27.82 24.85
N PRO A 188 12.57 28.89 25.64
CA PRO A 188 12.55 28.76 27.11
C PRO A 188 11.47 27.75 27.53
N GLY A 189 11.87 26.68 28.22
CA GLY A 189 10.95 25.67 28.79
C GLY A 189 11.10 24.23 28.28
N THR A 190 11.97 23.95 27.31
CA THR A 190 12.30 22.56 26.93
C THR A 190 13.26 21.95 27.97
N PRO A 191 12.99 20.77 28.56
CA PRO A 191 13.89 20.15 29.53
C PRO A 191 15.28 19.96 28.93
N MET A 192 16.32 20.29 29.70
CA MET A 192 17.72 20.19 29.29
C MET A 192 18.08 18.77 28.82
N GLY A 193 18.20 18.59 27.51
CA GLY A 193 19.14 17.64 26.92
C GLY A 193 20.46 18.37 26.74
N SER A 194 21.39 18.19 27.67
CA SER A 194 22.77 18.67 27.54
C SER A 194 23.37 18.17 26.21
N ARG A 195 24.04 19.08 25.48
CA ARG A 195 24.78 18.79 24.26
C ARG A 195 25.68 17.57 24.51
N ILE A 196 25.40 16.44 23.85
CA ILE A 196 26.20 15.22 24.02
C ILE A 196 27.58 15.49 23.39
N PRO A 197 28.70 15.32 24.12
CA PRO A 197 30.03 15.46 23.54
C PRO A 197 30.16 14.55 22.30
N GLY A 198 30.51 15.14 21.16
CA GLY A 198 30.64 14.43 19.88
C GLY A 198 29.45 14.53 18.92
N GLN A 199 28.36 15.23 19.26
CA GLN A 199 27.29 15.49 18.28
C GLN A 199 27.79 16.38 17.12
N PRO A 200 27.53 15.99 15.86
CA PRO A 200 27.91 16.78 14.68
C PRO A 200 27.18 18.14 14.67
N LEU A 201 27.89 19.18 14.23
CA LEU A 201 27.32 20.51 14.08
C LEU A 201 26.26 20.54 12.97
N PRO A 202 25.23 21.40 13.07
CA PRO A 202 24.28 21.66 11.99
C PRO A 202 24.99 21.88 10.64
N VAL A 203 24.39 21.35 9.58
CA VAL A 203 24.85 21.56 8.21
C VAL A 203 24.02 22.68 7.61
N ASN A 204 24.69 23.77 7.25
CA ASN A 204 24.07 24.95 6.68
C ASN A 204 24.80 25.30 5.40
N LEU A 205 24.13 25.14 4.26
CA LEU A 205 24.69 25.27 2.92
C LEU A 205 23.95 26.36 2.16
N ARG A 206 24.69 27.25 1.52
CA ARG A 206 24.14 28.27 0.62
C ARG A 206 24.86 28.30 -0.71
N GLY A 207 24.14 28.67 -1.75
CA GLY A 207 24.75 28.94 -3.04
C GLY A 207 23.73 29.40 -4.06
N ARG A 208 24.23 30.16 -5.04
CA ARG A 208 23.42 30.78 -6.09
C ARG A 208 23.88 30.27 -7.45
N ARG A 209 22.92 29.92 -8.31
CA ARG A 209 23.09 29.56 -9.72
C ARG A 209 22.34 30.57 -10.60
N GLY A 210 22.91 30.89 -11.76
CA GLY A 210 22.36 31.88 -12.67
C GLY A 210 22.10 33.23 -11.97
N ASN A 211 20.95 33.85 -12.28
CA ASN A 211 20.49 35.07 -11.64
C ASN A 211 19.82 34.84 -10.27
N GLY A 212 19.58 33.59 -9.87
CA GLY A 212 18.92 33.27 -8.58
C GLY A 212 17.48 33.76 -8.49
N ASP A 213 16.74 33.76 -9.61
CA ASP A 213 15.34 34.21 -9.62
C ASP A 213 14.42 33.25 -8.87
N ILE A 214 14.78 31.96 -8.78
CA ILE A 214 14.04 30.95 -8.03
C ILE A 214 14.65 30.81 -6.63
N LYS A 215 13.91 31.21 -5.60
CA LYS A 215 14.40 31.13 -4.21
C LYS A 215 14.02 29.80 -3.58
N LEU A 216 14.99 28.97 -3.22
CA LEU A 216 14.79 27.67 -2.57
C LEU A 216 15.34 27.71 -1.14
N ARG A 217 14.45 27.62 -0.16
CA ARG A 217 14.83 27.53 1.26
C ARG A 217 14.28 26.25 1.85
N VAL A 218 15.17 25.41 2.38
CA VAL A 218 14.75 24.19 3.07
C VAL A 218 15.37 24.20 4.45
N ARG A 219 14.52 24.09 5.46
CA ARG A 219 14.91 23.90 6.86
C ARG A 219 14.32 22.60 7.35
N THR A 220 15.17 21.73 7.89
CA THR A 220 14.75 20.44 8.43
C THR A 220 15.54 20.09 9.68
N LEU A 221 14.92 19.42 10.65
CA LEU A 221 15.65 18.87 11.79
C LEU A 221 16.57 17.75 11.29
N ASN A 222 16.02 16.78 10.58
CA ASN A 222 16.77 15.64 10.05
C ASN A 222 16.14 14.92 8.83
N GLY A 223 15.16 15.53 8.16
CA GLY A 223 14.49 14.96 7.00
C GLY A 223 15.29 15.09 5.72
N TRP A 224 15.28 14.07 4.85
CA TRP A 224 16.05 14.06 3.60
C TRP A 224 15.64 15.20 2.65
N VAL A 225 16.60 15.88 2.02
CA VAL A 225 16.34 16.97 1.06
C VAL A 225 16.89 16.64 -0.31
N GLU A 226 16.05 16.81 -1.33
CA GLU A 226 16.41 16.68 -2.74
C GLU A 226 15.88 17.85 -3.56
N LEU A 227 16.75 18.45 -4.38
CA LEU A 227 16.42 19.53 -5.30
C LEU A 227 16.87 19.17 -6.72
N GLY A 228 16.10 19.61 -7.70
CA GLY A 228 16.36 19.42 -9.11
C GLY A 228 15.73 18.14 -9.67
N SER A 229 15.59 18.10 -10.99
CA SER A 229 14.92 16.99 -11.68
C SER A 229 15.68 15.69 -11.52
N TRP A 230 14.95 14.61 -11.25
CA TRP A 230 15.53 13.27 -11.07
C TRP A 230 16.31 12.79 -12.31
N LEU A 231 15.91 13.25 -13.50
CA LEU A 231 16.49 12.89 -14.80
C LEU A 231 17.81 13.61 -15.10
N MET A 232 18.18 14.60 -14.28
CA MET A 232 19.36 15.43 -14.52
C MET A 232 20.49 15.11 -13.55
N SER A 233 21.73 15.23 -14.02
CA SER A 233 22.93 14.92 -13.23
C SER A 233 23.32 15.98 -12.21
N ASP A 234 22.70 17.17 -12.23
CA ASP A 234 23.07 18.35 -11.44
C ASP A 234 22.22 18.56 -10.18
N ARG A 235 21.62 17.48 -9.68
CA ARG A 235 20.79 17.44 -8.46
C ARG A 235 21.56 17.85 -7.22
N VAL A 236 20.81 18.43 -6.27
CA VAL A 236 21.30 18.70 -4.92
C VAL A 236 20.63 17.74 -3.95
N THR A 237 21.45 17.10 -3.13
CA THR A 237 21.04 16.09 -2.17
C THR A 237 21.69 16.37 -0.83
N MET A 238 20.89 16.38 0.24
CA MET A 238 21.37 16.63 1.60
C MET A 238 20.63 15.75 2.59
N GLY A 239 21.38 14.96 3.38
CA GLY A 239 20.86 14.23 4.53
C GLY A 239 21.68 13.03 4.99
N GLY A 240 21.27 12.42 6.10
CA GLY A 240 22.09 11.41 6.78
C GLY A 240 22.27 10.10 6.00
N ASP A 241 21.17 9.58 5.46
CA ASP A 241 21.13 8.51 4.47
C ASP A 241 20.49 9.10 3.20
N GLY A 242 21.06 8.84 2.01
CA GLY A 242 20.62 9.33 0.67
C GLY A 242 19.09 9.27 0.41
N PRO A 243 18.56 9.93 -0.64
CA PRO A 243 17.18 9.70 -1.04
C PRO A 243 17.13 8.22 -1.38
N GLN A 244 16.32 7.48 -0.65
CA GLN A 244 16.15 6.09 -1.01
C GLN A 244 15.28 6.11 -2.26
N PRO A 245 15.74 5.55 -3.39
CA PRO A 245 14.88 5.40 -4.56
C PRO A 245 13.61 4.65 -4.12
N LEU A 246 12.51 4.85 -4.86
CA LEU A 246 11.32 4.01 -4.68
C LEU A 246 11.78 2.56 -4.58
N SER A 247 11.30 1.85 -3.56
CA SER A 247 11.59 0.43 -3.43
C SER A 247 11.22 -0.26 -4.75
N HIS A 248 11.96 -1.30 -5.11
CA HIS A 248 11.62 -2.14 -6.25
C HIS A 248 10.15 -2.58 -6.18
N ALA A 249 9.70 -2.93 -4.98
CA ALA A 249 8.29 -3.17 -4.69
C ALA A 249 7.38 -2.01 -5.11
N ALA A 250 7.63 -0.78 -4.64
CA ALA A 250 6.82 0.39 -4.98
C ALA A 250 6.84 0.70 -6.49
N GLN A 251 7.99 0.52 -7.17
CA GLN A 251 8.09 0.70 -8.61
C GLN A 251 7.25 -0.31 -9.39
N VAL A 252 7.29 -1.58 -9.01
CA VAL A 252 6.48 -2.64 -9.65
C VAL A 252 5.00 -2.39 -9.43
N ILE A 253 4.61 -2.07 -8.20
CA ILE A 253 3.23 -1.78 -7.86
C ILE A 253 2.70 -0.59 -8.69
N ALA A 254 3.52 0.43 -8.92
CA ALA A 254 3.19 1.58 -9.77
C ALA A 254 2.98 1.25 -11.26
N ARG A 255 3.79 0.33 -11.78
CA ARG A 255 3.76 -0.12 -13.18
C ARG A 255 2.58 -1.04 -13.46
N SER A 256 2.05 -1.72 -12.45
CA SER A 256 0.82 -2.53 -12.55
C SER A 256 -0.39 -1.66 -12.89
N LYS A 257 -0.60 -1.40 -14.19
CA LYS A 257 -1.68 -0.54 -14.73
C LYS A 257 -3.09 -1.09 -14.48
N PHE A 258 -3.23 -2.37 -14.15
CA PHE A 258 -4.51 -3.06 -14.04
C PHE A 258 -4.80 -3.45 -12.59
N GLY A 259 -6.00 -3.12 -12.10
CA GLY A 259 -6.47 -3.39 -10.74
C GLY A 259 -6.64 -2.14 -9.87
N SER A 260 -7.43 -2.25 -8.80
CA SER A 260 -7.72 -1.11 -7.93
C SER A 260 -6.49 -0.59 -7.18
N MET A 261 -5.52 -1.48 -6.92
CA MET A 261 -4.28 -1.17 -6.22
C MET A 261 -3.40 -0.21 -7.03
N GLY A 262 -3.14 -0.49 -8.30
CA GLY A 262 -2.35 0.39 -9.17
C GLY A 262 -2.97 1.78 -9.36
N GLN A 263 -4.30 1.87 -9.49
CA GLN A 263 -5.00 3.16 -9.59
C GLN A 263 -4.96 3.96 -8.28
N ALA A 264 -5.18 3.31 -7.13
CA ALA A 264 -5.18 3.98 -5.84
C ALA A 264 -3.80 4.54 -5.48
N ILE A 265 -2.73 3.88 -5.92
CA ILE A 265 -1.34 4.27 -5.62
C ILE A 265 -0.86 5.45 -6.47
N ARG A 266 -1.24 5.51 -7.75
CA ARG A 266 -0.96 6.67 -8.61
C ARG A 266 -1.64 7.96 -8.14
N ARG A 267 -2.73 7.86 -7.37
CA ARG A 267 -3.36 9.01 -6.70
C ARG A 267 -2.57 9.49 -5.48
N ILE A 268 -1.82 8.59 -4.84
CA ILE A 268 -1.16 8.82 -3.55
C ILE A 268 0.33 9.20 -3.71
N GLU A 269 1.01 8.72 -4.75
CA GLU A 269 2.42 9.01 -5.02
C GLU A 269 2.62 9.46 -6.48
N PRO A 270 2.69 10.77 -6.75
CA PRO A 270 2.75 11.34 -8.10
C PRO A 270 4.03 11.03 -8.86
N ARG A 271 5.14 10.77 -8.17
CA ARG A 271 6.37 10.26 -8.81
C ARG A 271 6.12 8.96 -9.58
N LEU A 272 5.07 8.22 -9.24
CA LEU A 272 4.63 7.02 -9.95
C LEU A 272 3.83 7.29 -11.22
N LYS A 273 3.38 8.53 -11.45
CA LYS A 273 2.74 8.96 -12.70
C LYS A 273 3.76 9.16 -13.83
N GLU A 274 5.02 9.45 -13.48
CA GLU A 274 6.08 9.84 -14.41
C GLU A 274 7.09 8.72 -14.72
N ILE A 275 7.01 7.55 -14.07
CA ILE A 275 7.85 6.39 -14.43
C ILE A 275 7.53 6.04 -15.89
N PRO A 276 8.49 6.24 -16.83
CA PRO A 276 8.25 5.92 -18.22
C PRO A 276 7.88 4.46 -18.35
N GLU A 277 6.91 4.15 -19.19
CA GLU A 277 6.64 2.79 -19.61
C GLU A 277 7.93 2.26 -20.25
N SER A 278 8.75 1.52 -19.50
CA SER A 278 9.93 0.92 -20.09
C SER A 278 9.44 -0.11 -21.10
N THR A 279 9.65 0.22 -22.37
CA THR A 279 9.77 -0.67 -23.50
C THR A 279 10.84 -1.73 -23.21
N ASP A 280 10.54 -2.68 -22.34
CA ASP A 280 11.20 -3.99 -22.33
C ASP A 280 10.56 -4.87 -23.42
N ALA A 281 10.69 -4.40 -24.66
CA ALA A 281 10.85 -5.29 -25.80
C ALA A 281 12.33 -5.20 -26.14
N GLY A 282 13.10 -6.20 -25.74
CA GLY A 282 14.51 -6.31 -26.12
C GLY A 282 14.67 -6.20 -27.65
N PRO A 283 15.81 -5.70 -28.15
CA PRO A 283 16.03 -5.54 -29.59
C PRO A 283 16.15 -6.93 -30.23
N GLY A 284 15.08 -7.42 -30.86
CA GLY A 284 15.15 -8.73 -31.52
C GLY A 284 13.86 -9.40 -31.99
N SER A 285 12.67 -8.79 -31.84
CA SER A 285 11.46 -9.35 -32.47
C SER A 285 11.04 -8.48 -33.66
N PRO A 286 11.07 -9.00 -34.91
CA PRO A 286 10.57 -8.27 -36.07
C PRO A 286 9.07 -7.97 -35.88
N PRO A 287 8.56 -6.87 -36.46
CA PRO A 287 7.14 -6.59 -36.45
C PRO A 287 6.43 -7.69 -37.24
N VAL A 288 5.60 -8.49 -36.57
CA VAL A 288 4.65 -9.36 -37.27
C VAL A 288 3.62 -8.42 -37.90
N ALA A 289 3.77 -8.22 -39.21
CA ALA A 289 2.74 -7.61 -40.04
C ALA A 289 1.49 -8.49 -39.93
N VAL A 290 0.45 -7.97 -39.30
CA VAL A 290 -0.85 -8.63 -39.27
C VAL A 290 -1.53 -8.26 -40.59
N ASP A 291 -1.56 -9.21 -41.52
CA ASP A 291 -2.35 -9.13 -42.74
C ASP A 291 -3.82 -8.91 -42.36
N ALA A 292 -4.39 -7.80 -42.80
CA ALA A 292 -5.80 -7.52 -42.67
C ALA A 292 -6.58 -8.35 -43.71
N LYS A 293 -7.08 -9.51 -43.29
CA LYS A 293 -8.21 -10.17 -43.94
C LYS A 293 -9.30 -10.47 -42.91
N SER A 294 -10.46 -9.91 -43.21
CA SER A 294 -11.81 -10.09 -42.64
C SER A 294 -12.03 -11.43 -41.93
N GLU A 295 -12.22 -11.37 -40.61
CA GLU A 295 -13.02 -12.34 -39.87
C GLU A 295 -14.33 -11.65 -39.49
N GLU A 296 -15.43 -12.31 -39.85
CA GLU A 296 -16.81 -11.99 -39.50
C GLU A 296 -16.96 -11.81 -37.98
N ASP A 297 -17.96 -11.01 -37.59
CA ASP A 297 -18.38 -10.71 -36.22
C ASP A 297 -18.44 -11.96 -35.30
N SER A 298 -17.31 -12.34 -34.73
CA SER A 298 -17.29 -13.14 -33.52
C SER A 298 -17.42 -12.18 -32.35
N VAL A 299 -18.60 -12.14 -31.74
CA VAL A 299 -18.81 -11.50 -30.44
C VAL A 299 -17.86 -12.18 -29.45
N LYS A 300 -16.73 -11.55 -29.13
CA LYS A 300 -15.89 -11.95 -27.99
C LYS A 300 -16.67 -11.60 -26.72
N LEU A 301 -17.54 -12.52 -26.30
CA LEU A 301 -18.20 -12.44 -24.99
C LEU A 301 -17.10 -12.62 -23.94
N GLY A 302 -16.59 -11.51 -23.40
CA GLY A 302 -15.64 -11.54 -22.29
C GLY A 302 -16.35 -12.05 -21.04
N THR A 303 -16.33 -13.36 -20.81
CA THR A 303 -16.92 -13.95 -19.61
C THR A 303 -16.02 -13.70 -18.42
N GLN A 304 -16.53 -12.96 -17.43
CA GLN A 304 -15.87 -12.82 -16.13
C GLN A 304 -15.89 -14.19 -15.44
N ILE A 305 -14.72 -14.69 -15.05
CA ILE A 305 -14.60 -15.92 -14.27
C ILE A 305 -14.22 -15.54 -12.84
N VAL A 306 -14.96 -16.06 -11.88
CA VAL A 306 -14.76 -15.85 -10.44
C VAL A 306 -14.15 -17.11 -9.84
N ASN A 307 -12.88 -17.04 -9.46
CA ASN A 307 -12.17 -18.14 -8.79
C ASN A 307 -12.37 -18.09 -7.27
N LEU A 308 -12.67 -19.23 -6.66
CA LEU A 308 -12.84 -19.40 -5.22
C LEU A 308 -11.92 -20.53 -4.74
N ASN A 309 -11.04 -20.21 -3.80
CA ASN A 309 -10.32 -21.22 -3.04
C ASN A 309 -11.07 -21.52 -1.75
N VAL A 310 -11.44 -22.78 -1.56
CA VAL A 310 -12.37 -23.23 -0.54
C VAL A 310 -11.73 -24.28 0.36
N SER A 311 -11.59 -23.97 1.64
CA SER A 311 -11.14 -24.92 2.67
C SER A 311 -12.35 -25.45 3.44
N VAL A 312 -12.42 -26.76 3.67
CA VAL A 312 -13.53 -27.40 4.37
C VAL A 312 -13.03 -28.16 5.59
N TYR A 313 -13.65 -27.90 6.74
CA TYR A 313 -13.28 -28.45 8.04
C TYR A 313 -14.44 -29.18 8.70
N ASP A 314 -14.16 -30.17 9.53
CA ASP A 314 -15.14 -30.72 10.47
C ASP A 314 -15.31 -29.81 11.71
N LYS A 315 -16.24 -30.16 12.60
CA LYS A 315 -16.45 -29.47 13.89
C LYS A 315 -15.21 -29.44 14.80
N ASN A 316 -14.27 -30.36 14.61
CA ASN A 316 -13.02 -30.44 15.38
C ASN A 316 -11.89 -29.63 14.73
N GLY A 317 -12.16 -28.91 13.64
CA GLY A 317 -11.17 -28.14 12.90
C GLY A 317 -10.23 -28.98 12.04
N ARG A 318 -10.57 -30.26 11.78
CA ARG A 318 -9.79 -31.13 10.90
C ARG A 318 -10.22 -30.93 9.45
N PRO A 319 -9.28 -30.82 8.51
CA PRO A 319 -9.63 -30.73 7.10
C PRO A 319 -10.42 -31.95 6.60
N VAL A 320 -11.38 -31.71 5.71
CA VAL A 320 -12.23 -32.75 5.10
C VAL A 320 -11.78 -32.99 3.64
N PRO A 321 -10.99 -34.05 3.37
CA PRO A 321 -10.55 -34.39 2.02
C PRO A 321 -11.63 -35.14 1.23
N GLY A 322 -11.40 -35.27 -0.09
CA GLY A 322 -12.19 -36.14 -0.97
C GLY A 322 -13.59 -35.62 -1.28
N LEU A 323 -13.83 -34.31 -1.18
CA LEU A 323 -15.04 -33.69 -1.72
C LEU A 323 -14.96 -33.58 -3.24
N THR A 324 -16.11 -33.66 -3.88
CA THR A 324 -16.32 -33.55 -5.32
C THR A 324 -17.08 -32.27 -5.65
N ALA A 325 -17.16 -31.90 -6.93
CA ALA A 325 -17.90 -30.71 -7.36
C ALA A 325 -19.36 -30.70 -6.86
N ASP A 326 -20.02 -31.86 -6.87
CA ASP A 326 -21.43 -32.04 -6.46
C ASP A 326 -21.65 -31.80 -4.96
N ASP A 327 -20.58 -31.86 -4.16
CA ASP A 327 -20.66 -31.54 -2.73
C ASP A 327 -20.80 -30.03 -2.49
N PHE A 328 -20.52 -29.18 -3.47
CA PHE A 328 -20.49 -27.73 -3.31
C PHE A 328 -21.70 -27.02 -3.90
N ARG A 329 -22.15 -25.97 -3.21
CA ARG A 329 -23.11 -25.00 -3.73
C ARG A 329 -22.57 -23.59 -3.53
N VAL A 330 -22.52 -22.82 -4.61
CA VAL A 330 -22.04 -21.42 -4.61
C VAL A 330 -23.25 -20.49 -4.77
N GLU A 331 -23.35 -19.50 -3.90
CA GLU A 331 -24.34 -18.43 -3.97
C GLU A 331 -23.62 -17.07 -4.09
N GLU A 332 -24.04 -16.27 -5.08
CA GLU A 332 -23.68 -14.86 -5.24
C GLU A 332 -24.93 -14.01 -4.96
N ASP A 333 -24.90 -13.12 -3.96
CA ASP A 333 -26.04 -12.31 -3.54
C ASP A 333 -27.35 -13.14 -3.39
N ALA A 334 -27.21 -14.27 -2.69
CA ALA A 334 -28.26 -15.30 -2.49
C ALA A 334 -28.79 -15.97 -3.78
N THR A 335 -28.16 -15.73 -4.94
CA THR A 335 -28.46 -16.38 -6.21
C THR A 335 -27.49 -17.51 -6.46
N GLN A 336 -28.00 -18.73 -6.62
CA GLN A 336 -27.17 -19.90 -6.89
C GLN A 336 -26.42 -19.73 -8.23
N GLN A 337 -25.12 -20.05 -8.22
CA GLN A 337 -24.24 -20.01 -9.38
C GLN A 337 -23.86 -21.42 -9.80
N GLU A 338 -23.67 -21.63 -11.10
CA GLU A 338 -23.21 -22.90 -11.65
C GLU A 338 -21.69 -22.96 -11.62
N ILE A 339 -21.14 -24.02 -11.02
CA ILE A 339 -19.69 -24.24 -10.96
C ILE A 339 -19.21 -24.68 -12.34
N SER A 340 -18.48 -23.81 -13.05
CA SER A 340 -17.94 -24.09 -14.39
C SER A 340 -16.59 -24.81 -14.34
N HIS A 341 -15.86 -24.72 -13.23
CA HIS A 341 -14.60 -25.43 -13.03
C HIS A 341 -14.44 -25.91 -11.58
N PHE A 342 -13.88 -27.11 -11.43
CA PHE A 342 -13.54 -27.71 -10.14
C PHE A 342 -12.15 -28.34 -10.24
N ALA A 343 -11.26 -27.97 -9.32
CA ALA A 343 -9.99 -28.65 -9.12
C ALA A 343 -9.92 -29.26 -7.71
N PRO A 344 -9.60 -30.56 -7.59
CA PRO A 344 -9.47 -31.23 -6.31
C PRO A 344 -8.23 -30.73 -5.57
N SER A 345 -8.23 -30.96 -4.26
CA SER A 345 -7.17 -30.50 -3.35
C SER A 345 -5.80 -31.14 -3.55
N THR A 346 -5.71 -32.18 -4.40
CA THR A 346 -4.49 -32.92 -4.74
C THR A 346 -3.64 -32.26 -5.82
N THR A 347 -4.14 -31.19 -6.46
CA THR A 347 -3.40 -30.45 -7.50
C THR A 347 -2.22 -29.69 -6.87
N ALA A 348 -1.09 -29.56 -7.56
CA ALA A 348 0.04 -28.76 -7.07
C ALA A 348 -0.35 -27.31 -6.75
N PHE A 349 0.29 -26.70 -5.75
CA PHE A 349 0.10 -25.28 -5.43
C PHE A 349 1.37 -24.46 -5.66
N ASN A 350 1.19 -23.17 -5.93
CA ASN A 350 2.25 -22.18 -5.91
C ASN A 350 2.22 -21.45 -4.57
N LEU A 351 3.37 -21.31 -3.93
CA LEU A 351 3.48 -20.65 -2.65
C LEU A 351 4.68 -19.72 -2.59
N VAL A 352 4.48 -18.55 -2.02
CA VAL A 352 5.57 -17.64 -1.69
C VAL A 352 5.75 -17.57 -0.19
N LEU A 353 6.96 -17.91 0.27
CA LEU A 353 7.43 -17.62 1.61
C LEU A 353 7.90 -16.16 1.64
N LEU A 354 7.12 -15.29 2.26
CA LEU A 354 7.44 -13.88 2.46
C LEU A 354 8.02 -13.71 3.87
N LEU A 355 9.35 -13.58 3.96
CA LEU A 355 10.08 -13.62 5.22
C LEU A 355 10.54 -12.22 5.61
N ASP A 356 10.11 -11.77 6.78
CA ASP A 356 10.56 -10.52 7.37
C ASP A 356 12.00 -10.67 7.87
N ALA A 357 12.88 -9.80 7.37
CA ALA A 357 14.27 -9.71 7.75
C ALA A 357 14.65 -8.28 8.16
N SER A 358 13.67 -7.50 8.59
CA SER A 358 13.86 -6.14 9.11
C SER A 358 14.64 -6.10 10.43
N GLY A 359 15.01 -4.89 10.86
CA GLY A 359 15.75 -4.68 12.09
C GLY A 359 15.08 -5.27 13.34
N SER A 360 13.75 -5.29 13.43
CA SER A 360 12.99 -5.82 14.58
C SER A 360 12.96 -7.35 14.63
N THR A 361 13.11 -8.01 13.47
CA THR A 361 13.15 -9.47 13.36
C THR A 361 14.57 -10.04 13.39
N ARG A 362 15.60 -9.18 13.44
CA ARG A 362 17.02 -9.59 13.36
C ARG A 362 17.43 -10.64 14.39
N SER A 363 17.00 -10.50 15.64
CA SER A 363 17.30 -11.48 16.72
C SER A 363 16.56 -12.81 16.54
N LYS A 364 15.58 -12.84 15.64
CA LYS A 364 14.76 -14.00 15.28
C LYS A 364 15.09 -14.50 13.87
N PHE A 365 16.14 -14.02 13.21
CA PHE A 365 16.39 -14.41 11.83
C PHE A 365 16.75 -15.90 11.69
N ASP A 366 17.50 -16.47 12.64
CA ASP A 366 17.77 -17.92 12.67
C ASP A 366 16.49 -18.73 12.87
N LEU A 367 15.56 -18.20 13.66
CA LEU A 367 14.22 -18.74 13.83
C LEU A 367 13.50 -18.80 12.48
N VAL A 368 13.46 -17.68 11.75
CA VAL A 368 12.86 -17.54 10.41
C VAL A 368 13.52 -18.46 9.38
N ARG A 369 14.85 -18.61 9.42
CA ARG A 369 15.60 -19.50 8.51
C ARG A 369 15.26 -20.96 8.76
N ASN A 370 15.37 -21.41 10.01
CA ASN A 370 15.07 -22.81 10.39
C ASN A 370 13.61 -23.16 10.12
N ALA A 371 12.72 -22.20 10.37
CA ALA A 371 11.32 -22.26 10.02
C ALA A 371 11.12 -22.49 8.51
N ALA A 372 11.75 -21.69 7.66
CA ALA A 372 11.67 -21.85 6.21
C ALA A 372 12.15 -23.24 5.74
N LEU A 373 13.26 -23.76 6.28
CA LEU A 373 13.76 -25.11 5.95
C LEU A 373 12.71 -26.18 6.24
N LYS A 374 12.13 -26.16 7.45
CA LYS A 374 11.12 -27.14 7.84
C LYS A 374 9.85 -27.02 7.01
N PHE A 375 9.50 -25.81 6.58
CA PHE A 375 8.40 -25.63 5.64
C PHE A 375 8.69 -26.30 4.29
N ILE A 376 9.88 -26.10 3.72
CA ILE A 376 10.28 -26.76 2.46
C ILE A 376 10.17 -28.29 2.57
N ASP A 377 10.47 -28.87 3.73
CA ASP A 377 10.35 -30.31 3.98
C ASP A 377 8.90 -30.79 4.12
N ALA A 378 7.98 -29.92 4.55
CA ALA A 378 6.56 -30.26 4.72
C ALA A 378 5.74 -30.18 3.42
N VAL A 379 6.21 -29.41 2.43
CA VAL A 379 5.53 -29.18 1.16
C VAL A 379 5.70 -30.39 0.22
N GLY A 380 4.70 -30.67 -0.63
CA GLY A 380 4.74 -31.79 -1.57
C GLY A 380 5.77 -31.59 -2.70
N ALA A 381 6.18 -32.69 -3.34
CA ALA A 381 7.23 -32.66 -4.37
C ALA A 381 6.87 -31.87 -5.65
N GLN A 382 5.58 -31.73 -5.96
CA GLN A 382 5.08 -31.06 -7.16
C GLN A 382 4.75 -29.57 -6.92
N ASP A 383 4.72 -29.13 -5.65
CA ASP A 383 4.36 -27.76 -5.30
C ASP A 383 5.51 -26.82 -5.63
N LYS A 384 5.21 -25.62 -6.12
CA LYS A 384 6.23 -24.62 -6.42
C LYS A 384 6.35 -23.64 -5.27
N VAL A 385 7.57 -23.43 -4.79
CA VAL A 385 7.85 -22.50 -3.69
C VAL A 385 8.81 -21.42 -4.16
N GLY A 386 8.41 -20.17 -3.94
CA GLY A 386 9.23 -18.97 -4.07
C GLY A 386 9.59 -18.44 -2.68
N ILE A 387 10.72 -17.75 -2.59
CA ILE A 387 11.20 -17.17 -1.33
C ILE A 387 11.52 -15.71 -1.58
N VAL A 388 10.86 -14.83 -0.84
CA VAL A 388 11.05 -13.39 -0.89
C VAL A 388 11.38 -12.91 0.52
N LEU A 389 12.54 -12.29 0.68
CA LEU A 389 12.86 -11.54 1.89
C LEU A 389 12.32 -10.13 1.75
N PHE A 390 11.89 -9.54 2.86
CA PHE A 390 11.61 -8.12 2.90
C PHE A 390 12.17 -7.47 4.16
N ALA A 391 12.62 -6.24 3.96
CA ALA A 391 12.82 -5.28 5.03
C ALA A 391 12.27 -3.96 4.47
N ARG A 392 13.16 -3.07 4.01
CA ARG A 392 12.77 -1.82 3.34
C ARG A 392 12.35 -2.06 1.90
N ASP A 393 12.93 -3.08 1.30
CA ASP A 393 12.65 -3.50 -0.06
C ASP A 393 12.55 -5.02 -0.10
N VAL A 394 12.04 -5.54 -1.21
CA VAL A 394 11.96 -6.96 -1.48
C VAL A 394 13.27 -7.47 -2.06
N THR A 395 13.64 -8.69 -1.69
CA THR A 395 14.73 -9.44 -2.32
C THR A 395 14.20 -10.82 -2.66
N VAL A 396 14.07 -11.10 -3.96
CA VAL A 396 13.68 -12.44 -4.44
C VAL A 396 14.89 -13.36 -4.28
N VAL A 397 14.84 -14.22 -3.26
CA VAL A 397 15.87 -15.23 -3.01
C VAL A 397 15.70 -16.39 -3.99
N SER A 398 14.46 -16.78 -4.24
CA SER A 398 14.11 -17.76 -5.26
C SER A 398 12.78 -17.41 -5.91
N PRO A 399 12.69 -17.44 -7.26
CA PRO A 399 11.38 -17.51 -7.91
C PRO A 399 10.71 -18.86 -7.59
N LEU A 400 9.43 -19.00 -7.96
CA LEU A 400 8.67 -20.25 -7.83
C LEU A 400 9.40 -21.44 -8.49
N THR A 401 9.75 -22.45 -7.69
CA THR A 401 10.43 -23.67 -8.14
C THR A 401 10.02 -24.88 -7.30
N ASP A 402 10.06 -26.07 -7.88
CA ASP A 402 9.88 -27.36 -7.20
C ASP A 402 11.22 -27.98 -6.73
N ASP A 403 12.36 -27.43 -7.16
CA ASP A 403 13.71 -27.83 -6.74
C ASP A 403 13.97 -27.55 -5.25
N ARG A 404 13.73 -28.58 -4.42
CA ARG A 404 13.87 -28.51 -2.95
C ARG A 404 15.31 -28.33 -2.49
N ASP A 405 16.27 -28.94 -3.17
CA ASP A 405 17.68 -28.87 -2.76
C ASP A 405 18.26 -27.50 -3.04
N ARG A 406 17.88 -26.88 -4.17
CA ARG A 406 18.17 -25.48 -4.43
C ARG A 406 17.56 -24.56 -3.37
N LEU A 407 16.29 -24.75 -3.01
CA LEU A 407 15.63 -23.94 -1.98
C LEU A 407 16.34 -24.06 -0.62
N ARG A 408 16.69 -25.27 -0.19
CA ARG A 408 17.45 -25.50 1.06
C ARG A 408 18.81 -24.80 1.02
N SER A 409 19.54 -24.94 -0.08
CA SER A 409 20.83 -24.28 -0.27
C SER A 409 20.71 -22.75 -0.19
N LEU A 410 19.71 -22.18 -0.86
CA LEU A 410 19.46 -20.75 -0.82
C LEU A 410 19.10 -20.28 0.59
N ILE A 411 18.20 -20.99 1.29
CA ILE A 411 17.79 -20.67 2.68
C ILE A 411 19.00 -20.66 3.63
N ASN A 412 19.86 -21.67 3.54
CA ASN A 412 21.06 -21.78 4.39
C ASN A 412 22.03 -20.61 4.19
N ASN A 413 22.07 -20.05 2.99
CA ASN A 413 22.97 -18.95 2.61
C ASN A 413 22.31 -17.55 2.72
N MET A 414 21.04 -17.46 3.14
CA MET A 414 20.35 -16.17 3.26
C MET A 414 21.02 -15.29 4.31
N GLN A 415 21.27 -14.03 3.96
CA GLN A 415 21.70 -13.01 4.91
C GLN A 415 20.57 -11.99 5.10
N PRO A 416 20.29 -11.57 6.35
CA PRO A 416 19.23 -10.61 6.59
C PRO A 416 19.60 -9.24 5.98
N PRO A 417 18.78 -8.68 5.08
CA PRO A 417 18.96 -7.30 4.64
C PRO A 417 18.88 -6.31 5.81
N LEU A 418 19.54 -5.15 5.68
CA LEU A 418 19.44 -4.06 6.65
C LEU A 418 18.34 -3.09 6.22
N GLY A 419 17.38 -2.77 7.09
CA GLY A 419 16.29 -1.86 6.71
C GLY A 419 15.22 -1.65 7.77
N GLY A 420 14.39 -0.61 7.56
CA GLY A 420 13.06 -0.53 8.18
C GLY A 420 12.11 -1.54 7.54
N THR A 421 10.85 -1.60 7.96
CA THR A 421 9.88 -2.61 7.54
C THR A 421 8.82 -1.99 6.62
N SER A 422 8.82 -2.40 5.35
CA SER A 422 7.85 -2.01 4.30
C SER A 422 7.00 -3.22 3.92
N PHE A 423 6.23 -3.73 4.88
CA PHE A 423 5.47 -4.96 4.77
C PHE A 423 4.38 -4.88 3.71
N TYR A 424 3.62 -3.78 3.66
CA TYR A 424 2.50 -3.66 2.73
C TYR A 424 2.97 -3.66 1.28
N ASP A 425 4.04 -2.91 0.98
CA ASP A 425 4.64 -2.91 -0.36
C ASP A 425 5.18 -4.30 -0.71
N ALA A 426 5.80 -5.01 0.24
CA ALA A 426 6.35 -6.34 0.00
C ALA A 426 5.26 -7.38 -0.33
N LEU A 427 4.15 -7.39 0.41
CA LEU A 427 3.04 -8.30 0.12
C LEU A 427 2.40 -7.96 -1.23
N ALA A 428 2.17 -6.67 -1.52
CA ALA A 428 1.62 -6.25 -2.81
C ALA A 428 2.52 -6.63 -3.98
N TYR A 429 3.85 -6.51 -3.83
CA TYR A 429 4.81 -6.98 -4.82
C TYR A 429 4.65 -8.48 -5.11
N VAL A 430 4.57 -9.32 -4.07
CA VAL A 430 4.37 -10.76 -4.23
C VAL A 430 3.07 -11.08 -4.99
N LEU A 431 1.97 -10.39 -4.66
CA LEU A 431 0.68 -10.60 -5.32
C LEU A 431 0.72 -10.23 -6.81
N ILE A 432 1.41 -9.14 -7.15
CA ILE A 432 1.47 -8.61 -8.53
C ILE A 432 2.49 -9.37 -9.38
N GLU A 433 3.72 -9.54 -8.88
CA GLU A 433 4.86 -9.93 -9.71
C GLU A 433 5.20 -11.42 -9.62
N GLU A 434 5.09 -12.02 -8.44
CA GLU A 434 5.39 -13.44 -8.26
C GLU A 434 4.16 -14.29 -8.58
N LEU A 435 3.03 -14.00 -7.92
CA LEU A 435 1.80 -14.77 -8.07
C LEU A 435 0.94 -14.29 -9.25
N GLY A 436 1.11 -13.05 -9.72
CA GLY A 436 0.39 -12.56 -10.90
C GLY A 436 0.73 -13.33 -12.18
N LYS A 437 1.94 -13.89 -12.28
CA LYS A 437 2.39 -14.76 -13.39
C LYS A 437 1.66 -16.10 -13.47
N VAL A 438 1.08 -16.53 -12.35
CA VAL A 438 0.36 -17.81 -12.19
C VAL A 438 -1.08 -17.57 -11.72
N ARG A 439 -1.68 -16.45 -12.12
CA ARG A 439 -3.06 -16.09 -11.77
C ARG A 439 -4.05 -17.17 -12.26
N GLY A 440 -5.11 -17.40 -11.49
CA GLY A 440 -6.05 -18.50 -11.72
C GLY A 440 -5.57 -19.88 -11.27
N GLN A 441 -4.33 -20.03 -10.81
CA GLN A 441 -3.84 -21.25 -10.16
C GLN A 441 -4.02 -21.20 -8.64
N ARG A 442 -3.75 -22.31 -7.96
CA ARG A 442 -3.76 -22.42 -6.49
C ARG A 442 -2.58 -21.69 -5.90
N ASN A 443 -2.81 -20.47 -5.41
CA ASN A 443 -1.76 -19.58 -4.94
C ASN A 443 -1.89 -19.32 -3.44
N ALA A 444 -0.76 -19.29 -2.73
CA ALA A 444 -0.71 -18.94 -1.31
C ALA A 444 0.52 -18.09 -0.98
N VAL A 445 0.38 -17.23 0.04
CA VAL A 445 1.50 -16.50 0.64
C VAL A 445 1.55 -16.86 2.11
N VAL A 446 2.69 -17.38 2.56
CA VAL A 446 2.96 -17.52 3.99
C VAL A 446 3.89 -16.39 4.38
N VAL A 447 3.38 -15.45 5.18
CA VAL A 447 4.16 -14.31 5.65
C VAL A 447 4.60 -14.53 7.09
N ILE A 448 5.90 -14.45 7.36
CA ILE A 448 6.42 -14.47 8.72
C ILE A 448 6.88 -13.06 9.05
N THR A 449 6.28 -12.43 10.05
CA THR A 449 6.56 -11.04 10.40
C THR A 449 6.08 -10.72 11.81
N ASP A 450 6.59 -9.66 12.42
CA ASP A 450 5.96 -9.04 13.60
C ASP A 450 4.78 -8.11 13.21
N GLY A 451 4.50 -7.98 11.92
CA GLY A 451 3.39 -7.22 11.34
C GLY A 451 3.55 -5.71 11.40
N ARG A 452 4.66 -5.20 11.96
CA ARG A 452 4.86 -3.76 12.15
C ARG A 452 5.41 -3.15 10.87
N ASP A 453 4.52 -2.61 10.05
CA ASP A 453 4.96 -1.66 9.02
C ASP A 453 5.46 -0.37 9.68
N ASN A 454 6.51 0.23 9.14
CA ASN A 454 7.04 1.50 9.62
C ASN A 454 6.02 2.66 9.51
N SER A 455 4.91 2.48 8.78
CA SER A 455 3.76 3.39 8.76
C SER A 455 2.84 3.26 9.99
N ILE A 456 3.04 2.28 10.87
CA ILE A 456 2.21 2.04 12.06
C ILE A 456 2.80 2.78 13.27
N GLY A 457 1.93 3.42 14.08
CA GLY A 457 2.30 3.95 15.40
C GLY A 457 2.98 5.31 15.41
N SER A 458 2.75 6.08 14.37
CA SER A 458 3.39 7.35 14.15
C SER A 458 2.66 8.51 14.89
N ASP A 459 1.49 8.26 15.49
CA ASP A 459 0.49 9.34 15.65
C ASP A 459 0.02 9.67 17.08
N GLU A 460 0.74 9.35 18.17
CA GLU A 460 0.15 9.61 19.51
C GLU A 460 1.04 10.23 20.60
N ALA A 461 2.24 10.71 20.29
CA ALA A 461 3.05 11.39 21.32
C ALA A 461 3.84 12.62 20.89
N GLY A 462 3.79 13.05 19.62
CA GLY A 462 4.68 14.11 19.11
C GLY A 462 6.18 13.79 19.28
N LEU A 463 6.52 12.57 19.70
CA LEU A 463 7.85 11.98 19.81
C LEU A 463 7.89 10.80 18.84
N ARG A 464 7.86 11.11 17.55
CA ARG A 464 8.32 10.18 16.52
C ARG A 464 9.83 10.13 16.61
N ASP A 465 10.36 8.91 16.67
CA ASP A 465 11.79 8.67 16.60
C ASP A 465 12.32 9.24 15.27
N PRO A 466 13.17 10.27 15.27
CA PRO A 466 13.71 10.86 14.04
C PRO A 466 14.54 9.85 13.22
N SER A 467 14.92 8.71 13.81
CA SER A 467 15.61 7.61 13.13
C SER A 467 14.66 6.63 12.42
N ARG A 468 13.32 6.76 12.57
CA ARG A 468 12.36 5.91 11.86
C ARG A 468 12.42 6.20 10.35
N ARG A 469 12.79 5.17 9.59
CA ARG A 469 12.80 5.16 8.12
C ARG A 469 11.34 5.12 7.59
N PRO A 470 11.06 5.67 6.38
CA PRO A 470 9.72 5.64 5.78
C PRO A 470 9.18 4.20 5.69
N GLY A 471 7.89 4.02 6.01
CA GLY A 471 7.18 2.75 5.82
C GLY A 471 6.67 2.56 4.40
N SER A 472 5.74 1.61 4.24
CA SER A 472 5.17 1.31 2.92
C SER A 472 4.52 2.53 2.26
N VAL A 473 4.67 2.65 0.95
CA VAL A 473 3.96 3.67 0.15
C VAL A 473 2.47 3.33 0.08
N LEU A 474 2.16 2.03 0.03
CA LEU A 474 0.82 1.48 -0.01
C LEU A 474 0.10 1.62 1.35
N PRO A 475 -1.07 2.27 1.44
CA PRO A 475 -1.86 2.21 2.67
C PRO A 475 -2.50 0.82 2.83
N PHE A 476 -2.69 0.40 4.08
CA PHE A 476 -3.24 -0.92 4.40
C PHE A 476 -4.58 -1.22 3.71
N SER A 477 -5.47 -0.24 3.55
CA SER A 477 -6.75 -0.41 2.86
C SER A 477 -6.59 -0.86 1.40
N ASN A 478 -5.56 -0.35 0.72
CA ASN A 478 -5.27 -0.71 -0.67
C ASN A 478 -4.59 -2.08 -0.76
N LEU A 479 -3.77 -2.43 0.23
CA LEU A 479 -3.26 -3.80 0.34
C LEU A 479 -4.40 -4.79 0.52
N LEU A 480 -5.36 -4.48 1.40
CA LEU A 480 -6.52 -5.32 1.67
C LEU A 480 -7.34 -5.56 0.39
N LEU A 481 -7.55 -4.51 -0.41
CA LEU A 481 -8.12 -4.60 -1.76
C LEU A 481 -7.31 -5.54 -2.67
N GLY A 482 -5.99 -5.37 -2.71
CA GLY A 482 -5.10 -6.20 -3.52
C GLY A 482 -5.18 -7.68 -3.17
N VAL A 483 -5.23 -8.01 -1.87
CA VAL A 483 -5.44 -9.39 -1.41
C VAL A 483 -6.81 -9.91 -1.82
N LEU A 484 -7.87 -9.12 -1.64
CA LEU A 484 -9.24 -9.50 -2.02
C LEU A 484 -9.40 -9.77 -3.53
N GLU A 485 -8.71 -8.98 -4.37
CA GLU A 485 -8.70 -9.14 -5.84
C GLU A 485 -7.75 -10.23 -6.34
N SER A 486 -6.85 -10.71 -5.47
CA SER A 486 -5.94 -11.80 -5.77
C SER A 486 -6.61 -13.16 -5.62
N ASP A 487 -6.08 -14.17 -6.31
CA ASP A 487 -6.46 -15.57 -6.10
C ASP A 487 -5.60 -16.24 -5.00
N ALA A 488 -4.86 -15.43 -4.21
CA ALA A 488 -3.90 -15.92 -3.23
C ALA A 488 -4.50 -15.98 -1.82
N ILE A 489 -4.23 -17.09 -1.12
CA ILE A 489 -4.56 -17.22 0.30
C ILE A 489 -3.38 -16.74 1.14
N VAL A 490 -3.63 -15.83 2.08
CA VAL A 490 -2.58 -15.27 2.95
C VAL A 490 -2.62 -15.95 4.31
N TYR A 491 -1.48 -16.52 4.71
CA TYR A 491 -1.24 -17.15 6.01
C TYR A 491 -0.18 -16.37 6.78
N PRO A 492 -0.58 -15.39 7.60
CA PRO A 492 0.36 -14.69 8.45
C PRO A 492 0.77 -15.54 9.65
N VAL A 493 2.07 -15.54 9.93
CA VAL A 493 2.72 -16.11 11.11
C VAL A 493 3.29 -14.95 11.90
N PHE A 494 2.55 -14.52 12.91
CA PHE A 494 2.87 -13.38 13.75
C PHE A 494 3.93 -13.75 14.80
N LEU A 495 5.09 -13.10 14.71
CA LEU A 495 6.20 -13.27 15.64
C LEU A 495 6.02 -12.37 16.87
N SER A 496 5.87 -12.96 18.06
CA SER A 496 5.68 -12.20 19.29
C SER A 496 6.90 -11.34 19.65
N ASN A 497 6.69 -10.18 20.26
CA ASN A 497 7.73 -9.19 20.61
C ASN A 497 8.03 -9.12 22.11
N GLU A 498 7.87 -10.23 22.83
CA GLU A 498 8.08 -10.31 24.29
C GLU A 498 9.45 -9.79 24.74
N SER A 499 10.50 -10.03 23.95
CA SER A 499 11.84 -9.52 24.22
C SER A 499 11.95 -7.99 24.15
N GLU A 500 11.34 -7.35 23.15
CA GLU A 500 11.27 -5.88 23.05
C GLU A 500 10.45 -5.27 24.18
N LEU A 501 9.31 -5.91 24.51
CA LEU A 501 8.47 -5.49 25.62
C LEU A 501 9.23 -5.57 26.95
N SER A 502 10.00 -6.63 27.17
CA SER A 502 10.77 -6.80 28.42
C SER A 502 11.95 -5.83 28.56
N THR A 503 12.48 -5.32 27.45
CA THR A 503 13.66 -4.43 27.43
C THR A 503 13.26 -2.94 27.48
N ALA A 504 12.00 -2.61 27.19
CA ALA A 504 11.53 -1.23 27.18
C ALA A 504 11.46 -0.66 28.61
N MET A 505 12.45 0.18 28.95
CA MET A 505 12.61 0.73 30.31
C MET A 505 11.61 1.84 30.67
N ALA A 506 11.00 2.50 29.68
CA ALA A 506 10.05 3.60 29.89
C ALA A 506 8.60 3.15 29.65
N SER A 507 7.69 3.51 30.56
CA SER A 507 6.26 3.18 30.49
C SER A 507 5.56 3.73 29.23
N SER A 508 5.99 4.88 28.72
CA SER A 508 5.50 5.46 27.47
C SER A 508 5.95 4.67 26.23
N ALA A 509 7.18 4.17 26.23
CA ALA A 509 7.70 3.32 25.15
C ALA A 509 7.00 1.96 25.12
N LEU A 510 6.73 1.38 26.30
CA LEU A 510 5.97 0.14 26.46
C LEU A 510 4.56 0.23 25.87
N SER A 511 3.80 1.28 26.25
CA SER A 511 2.44 1.50 25.75
C SER A 511 2.40 1.68 24.24
N ARG A 512 3.39 2.38 23.66
CA ARG A 512 3.51 2.55 22.20
C ARG A 512 3.75 1.23 21.49
N ILE A 513 4.75 0.46 21.93
CA ILE A 513 5.06 -0.85 21.32
C ILE A 513 3.83 -1.76 21.38
N LYS A 514 3.17 -1.83 22.55
CA LYS A 514 1.97 -2.64 22.72
C LYS A 514 0.87 -2.26 21.72
N ARG A 515 0.57 -0.98 21.56
CA ARG A 515 -0.47 -0.51 20.64
C ARG A 515 -0.13 -0.80 19.17
N GLU A 516 1.11 -0.54 18.75
CA GLU A 516 1.57 -0.86 17.39
C GLU A 516 1.43 -2.35 17.08
N THR A 517 1.75 -3.18 18.07
CA THR A 517 1.63 -4.63 18.01
C THR A 517 0.17 -5.07 17.87
N GLU A 518 -0.74 -4.45 18.61
CA GLU A 518 -2.18 -4.71 18.52
C GLU A 518 -2.75 -4.32 17.14
N ILE A 519 -2.32 -3.18 16.59
CA ILE A 519 -2.71 -2.73 15.24
C ILE A 519 -2.17 -3.70 14.18
N ALA A 520 -0.88 -4.02 14.24
CA ALA A 520 -0.21 -4.96 13.35
C ALA A 520 -0.92 -6.33 13.34
N GLU A 521 -1.18 -6.90 14.52
CA GLU A 521 -1.84 -8.20 14.61
C GLU A 521 -3.27 -8.15 14.05
N LYS A 522 -4.02 -7.07 14.34
CA LYS A 522 -5.37 -6.87 13.77
C LYS A 522 -5.32 -6.82 12.25
N GLN A 523 -4.36 -6.10 11.67
CA GLN A 523 -4.20 -5.98 10.23
C GLN A 523 -3.82 -7.32 9.58
N LEU A 524 -2.88 -8.07 10.16
CA LEU A 524 -2.55 -9.42 9.69
C LEU A 524 -3.77 -10.34 9.72
N ARG A 525 -4.57 -10.29 10.78
CA ARG A 525 -5.82 -11.04 10.90
C ARG A 525 -6.79 -10.70 9.77
N GLN A 526 -6.96 -9.42 9.46
CA GLN A 526 -7.82 -8.99 8.35
C GLN A 526 -7.31 -9.54 7.01
N LEU A 527 -6.00 -9.49 6.72
CA LEU A 527 -5.43 -10.06 5.48
C LEU A 527 -5.69 -11.57 5.35
N ALA A 528 -5.59 -12.31 6.46
CA ALA A 528 -5.93 -13.73 6.50
C ALA A 528 -7.42 -13.95 6.22
N GLU A 529 -8.30 -13.24 6.91
CA GLU A 529 -9.76 -13.41 6.81
C GLU A 529 -10.29 -13.07 5.40
N VAL A 530 -9.78 -12.00 4.77
CA VAL A 530 -10.27 -11.59 3.43
C VAL A 530 -9.87 -12.60 2.34
N SER A 531 -8.71 -13.24 2.51
CA SER A 531 -8.18 -14.23 1.57
C SER A 531 -8.68 -15.65 1.83
N GLY A 532 -9.34 -15.89 2.97
CA GLY A 532 -9.78 -17.22 3.40
C GLY A 532 -8.74 -18.03 4.19
N GLY A 533 -7.61 -17.42 4.55
CA GLY A 533 -6.54 -18.02 5.35
C GLY A 533 -6.75 -17.89 6.86
N THR A 534 -5.70 -18.21 7.63
CA THR A 534 -5.68 -18.15 9.10
C THR A 534 -4.44 -17.43 9.60
N LEU A 535 -4.61 -16.55 10.60
CA LEU A 535 -3.49 -15.98 11.36
C LEU A 535 -2.98 -17.00 12.39
N PHE A 536 -1.68 -17.25 12.36
CA PHE A 536 -0.97 -18.04 13.35
C PHE A 536 -0.09 -17.15 14.23
N ARG A 537 0.12 -17.56 15.47
CA ARG A 537 1.03 -16.88 16.41
C ARG A 537 2.19 -17.81 16.72
N ALA A 538 3.39 -17.25 16.80
CA ALA A 538 4.60 -17.97 17.12
C ALA A 538 5.49 -17.12 18.04
N ALA A 539 5.89 -17.70 19.17
CA ALA A 539 6.86 -17.09 20.08
C ALA A 539 8.23 -17.77 20.00
N ARG A 540 8.25 -19.09 19.73
CA ARG A 540 9.45 -19.93 19.69
C ARG A 540 9.48 -20.82 18.46
N LEU A 541 10.60 -21.53 18.26
CA LEU A 541 10.82 -22.34 17.05
C LEU A 541 9.81 -23.48 16.97
N GLU A 542 9.54 -24.11 18.11
CA GLU A 542 8.63 -25.25 18.21
C GLU A 542 7.20 -24.85 17.83
N ASP A 543 6.80 -23.61 18.14
CA ASP A 543 5.49 -23.09 17.79
C ASP A 543 5.35 -22.95 16.27
N ILE A 544 6.41 -22.49 15.59
CA ILE A 544 6.45 -22.30 14.14
C ILE A 544 6.39 -23.65 13.40
N GLU A 545 7.08 -24.67 13.91
CA GLU A 545 7.05 -26.01 13.33
C GLU A 545 5.64 -26.59 13.29
N GLY A 546 4.91 -26.48 14.41
CA GLY A 546 3.53 -26.91 14.49
C GLY A 546 2.60 -26.11 13.57
N VAL A 547 2.91 -24.83 13.33
CA VAL A 547 2.15 -23.96 12.42
C VAL A 547 2.32 -24.41 10.96
N TYR A 548 3.53 -24.76 10.53
CA TYR A 548 3.74 -25.18 9.14
C TYR A 548 3.14 -26.50 8.76
N GLY A 549 3.21 -27.49 9.66
CA GLY A 549 2.49 -28.74 9.45
C GLY A 549 0.99 -28.49 9.25
N LYS A 550 0.41 -27.55 9.99
CA LYS A 550 -1.00 -27.14 9.84
C LYS A 550 -1.24 -26.42 8.52
N ILE A 551 -0.41 -25.44 8.15
CA ILE A 551 -0.53 -24.72 6.87
C ILE A 551 -0.41 -25.69 5.69
N ALA A 552 0.60 -26.56 5.68
CA ALA A 552 0.80 -27.54 4.62
C ALA A 552 -0.37 -28.53 4.51
N ALA A 553 -0.90 -28.99 5.66
CA ALA A 553 -2.10 -29.83 5.69
C ALA A 553 -3.33 -29.09 5.16
N GLU A 554 -3.51 -27.83 5.55
CA GLU A 554 -4.60 -26.97 5.08
C GLU A 554 -4.52 -26.76 3.56
N LEU A 555 -3.35 -26.37 3.04
CA LEU A 555 -3.10 -26.20 1.60
C LEU A 555 -3.40 -27.45 0.78
N ARG A 556 -3.23 -28.65 1.34
CA ARG A 556 -3.58 -29.94 0.68
C ARG A 556 -5.07 -30.27 0.69
N THR A 557 -5.89 -29.43 1.29
CA THR A 557 -7.35 -29.62 1.43
C THR A 557 -8.17 -28.49 0.84
N ILE A 558 -7.52 -27.57 0.13
CA ILE A 558 -8.18 -26.44 -0.52
C ILE A 558 -8.68 -26.88 -1.89
N TYR A 559 -9.98 -26.74 -2.12
CA TYR A 559 -10.63 -26.97 -3.40
C TYR A 559 -10.67 -25.67 -4.19
N SER A 560 -10.43 -25.72 -5.49
CA SER A 560 -10.61 -24.54 -6.36
C SER A 560 -11.89 -24.68 -7.15
N LEU A 561 -12.79 -23.72 -6.97
CA LEU A 561 -14.04 -23.60 -7.72
C LEU A 561 -13.94 -22.40 -8.64
N ALA A 562 -14.51 -22.46 -9.83
CA ALA A 562 -14.75 -21.28 -10.64
C ALA A 562 -16.19 -21.27 -11.15
N TYR A 563 -16.75 -20.08 -11.31
CA TYR A 563 -18.05 -19.88 -11.94
C TYR A 563 -18.05 -18.58 -12.75
N SER A 564 -18.97 -18.50 -13.70
CA SER A 564 -19.28 -17.24 -14.41
C SER A 564 -20.49 -16.59 -13.76
N PRO A 565 -20.39 -15.35 -13.25
CA PRO A 565 -21.51 -14.70 -12.59
C PRO A 565 -22.72 -14.57 -13.51
N SER A 566 -23.89 -14.95 -13.01
CA SER A 566 -25.17 -14.72 -13.70
C SER A 566 -25.48 -13.23 -13.87
N ASN A 567 -24.89 -12.38 -13.02
CA ASN A 567 -24.95 -10.92 -13.15
C ASN A 567 -23.69 -10.40 -13.88
N SER A 568 -23.84 -9.84 -15.07
CA SER A 568 -22.72 -9.30 -15.87
C SER A 568 -22.45 -7.81 -15.64
N VAL A 569 -23.17 -7.14 -14.74
CA VAL A 569 -23.03 -5.69 -14.50
C VAL A 569 -21.76 -5.37 -13.72
N LEU A 570 -20.85 -4.60 -14.31
CA LEU A 570 -19.56 -4.19 -13.73
C LEU A 570 -19.65 -2.76 -13.15
N ASP A 571 -20.45 -2.58 -12.10
CA ASP A 571 -20.76 -1.27 -11.53
C ASP A 571 -19.96 -0.94 -10.25
N GLY A 572 -18.94 -1.74 -9.94
CA GLY A 572 -18.16 -1.59 -8.72
C GLY A 572 -18.89 -2.02 -7.45
N SER A 573 -20.10 -2.61 -7.52
CA SER A 573 -20.81 -3.04 -6.32
C SER A 573 -20.16 -4.26 -5.68
N TRP A 574 -20.28 -4.36 -4.35
CA TRP A 574 -19.94 -5.59 -3.64
C TRP A 574 -20.92 -6.71 -4.00
N ARG A 575 -20.36 -7.89 -4.26
CA ARG A 575 -21.07 -9.15 -4.51
C ARG A 575 -20.68 -10.13 -3.42
N GLN A 576 -21.65 -10.51 -2.60
CA GLN A 576 -21.42 -11.41 -1.48
C GLN A 576 -21.34 -12.85 -1.97
N ILE A 577 -20.34 -13.59 -1.48
CA ILE A 577 -20.14 -15.01 -1.78
C ILE A 577 -20.41 -15.86 -0.57
N LYS A 578 -21.20 -16.91 -0.78
CA LYS A 578 -21.43 -17.96 0.20
C LYS A 578 -21.23 -19.31 -0.47
N VAL A 579 -20.32 -20.10 0.07
CA VAL A 579 -20.12 -21.50 -0.34
C VAL A 579 -20.64 -22.40 0.76
N LYS A 580 -21.45 -23.38 0.38
CA LYS A 580 -21.99 -24.42 1.26
C LYS A 580 -21.56 -25.78 0.75
N THR A 581 -21.52 -26.73 1.66
CA THR A 581 -21.28 -28.14 1.37
C THR A 581 -22.53 -28.96 1.69
N SER A 582 -22.76 -30.04 0.94
CA SER A 582 -23.82 -31.03 1.20
C SER A 582 -23.51 -31.91 2.42
N ARG A 583 -22.22 -32.03 2.79
CA ARG A 583 -21.80 -32.82 3.94
C ARG A 583 -22.25 -32.19 5.25
N PRO A 584 -22.84 -32.98 6.17
CA PRO A 584 -23.24 -32.48 7.47
C PRO A 584 -22.00 -32.11 8.30
N ASP A 585 -22.19 -31.19 9.25
CA ASP A 585 -21.19 -30.87 10.27
C ASP A 585 -19.85 -30.31 9.76
N THR A 586 -19.85 -29.71 8.58
CA THR A 586 -18.68 -29.05 8.00
C THR A 586 -18.74 -27.53 8.07
N VAL A 587 -17.58 -26.91 8.26
CA VAL A 587 -17.35 -25.47 8.21
C VAL A 587 -16.56 -25.14 6.94
N VAL A 588 -17.12 -24.28 6.10
CA VAL A 588 -16.49 -23.84 4.84
C VAL A 588 -15.82 -22.48 5.05
N ARG A 589 -14.59 -22.34 4.59
CA ARG A 589 -13.85 -21.07 4.52
C ARG A 589 -13.50 -20.75 3.08
N THR A 590 -13.75 -19.52 2.68
CA THR A 590 -13.48 -18.94 1.36
C THR A 590 -13.55 -17.43 1.51
N ARG A 591 -13.09 -16.68 0.50
CA ARG A 591 -13.36 -15.24 0.43
C ARG A 591 -14.87 -14.97 0.54
N ARG A 592 -15.22 -13.88 1.23
CA ARG A 592 -16.61 -13.52 1.57
C ARG A 592 -17.35 -12.77 0.44
N GLY A 593 -16.62 -12.33 -0.58
CA GLY A 593 -17.18 -11.62 -1.73
C GLY A 593 -16.10 -10.95 -2.57
N TYR A 594 -16.52 -10.14 -3.54
CA TYR A 594 -15.67 -9.35 -4.43
C TYR A 594 -16.41 -8.11 -4.94
N PHE A 595 -15.70 -7.17 -5.55
CA PHE A 595 -16.31 -6.01 -6.21
C PHE A 595 -16.46 -6.27 -7.71
N ALA A 596 -17.63 -5.98 -8.28
CA ALA A 596 -17.93 -6.16 -9.69
C ALA A 596 -17.10 -5.20 -10.57
N LYS A 597 -16.15 -5.71 -11.36
CA LYS A 597 -15.21 -4.90 -12.15
C LYS A 597 -14.91 -5.50 -13.50
#